data_AF-K0BES0-F1
#
_entry.id   AF-K0BES0-F1
#
_cell.length_a   1.000
_cell.length_b   1.000
_cell.length_c   1.000
_cell.angle_alpha   90.00
_cell.angle_beta   90.00
_cell.angle_gamma   90.00
#
_symmetry.space_group_name_H-M   'P 1'
#
loop_
_entity.id
_entity.type
_entity.pdbx_description
1 polymer ?
#
loop_
_entity_poly.entity_id
_entity_poly.type
_entity_poly.pdbx_seq_one_letter_code
_entity_poly.pdbx_strand_id
1 'polypeptide(L)'
;MAKAYVLMNCDLGSEKEIIATLEKIEGVKEVHGTLGMYDIIAQIESENEEKIREIITKTIRKMPKIRSTMTLTRSESEEFFKTSEKLIGMMLGHNLAQAYVVIHCNKGEEYPTLKNLSHIPEVKEADVVFGFYDVICKIEATDDKTLEDITTKAIRKLPNIESSMTLNIINEQDSDN
;
A
#
# COMPACT_ATOMS: atom_id res chain seq x y z
N MET A 1 5.39 16.01 -2.57
CA MET A 1 4.47 15.89 -1.43
C MET A 1 4.98 14.79 -0.50
N ALA A 2 4.76 14.93 0.81
CA ALA A 2 5.10 13.87 1.75
C ALA A 2 4.07 12.74 1.63
N LYS A 3 4.49 11.51 1.90
CA LYS A 3 3.64 10.32 1.77
C LYS A 3 3.97 9.28 2.84
N ALA A 4 2.96 8.57 3.34
CA ALA A 4 3.13 7.44 4.23
C ALA A 4 2.05 6.39 4.03
N TYR A 5 2.37 5.16 4.41
CA TYR A 5 1.44 4.04 4.45
C TYR A 5 1.26 3.61 5.89
N VAL A 6 0.01 3.46 6.32
CA VAL A 6 -0.34 3.04 7.67
C VAL A 6 -1.06 1.71 7.60
N LEU A 7 -0.39 0.67 8.09
CA LEU A 7 -0.93 -0.68 8.18
C LEU A 7 -1.52 -0.84 9.57
N MET A 8 -2.75 -1.33 9.67
CA MET A 8 -3.53 -1.31 10.90
C MET A 8 -4.12 -2.67 11.19
N ASN A 9 -4.18 -3.03 12.47
CA ASN A 9 -5.04 -4.10 12.96
C ASN A 9 -6.19 -3.50 13.76
N CYS A 10 -7.38 -4.09 13.63
CA CYS A 10 -8.56 -3.66 14.36
C CYS A 10 -9.30 -4.80 15.07
N ASP A 11 -10.33 -4.45 15.82
CA ASP A 11 -11.29 -5.43 16.32
C ASP A 11 -12.05 -6.06 15.15
N LEU A 12 -12.20 -7.39 15.19
CA LEU A 12 -12.88 -8.16 14.15
C LEU A 12 -14.26 -7.58 13.81
N GLY A 13 -14.53 -7.37 12.53
CA GLY A 13 -15.81 -6.85 12.03
C GLY A 13 -15.93 -5.33 12.08
N SER A 14 -14.86 -4.62 12.46
CA SER A 14 -14.82 -3.14 12.51
C SER A 14 -14.22 -2.51 11.25
N GLU A 15 -13.75 -3.33 10.30
CA GLU A 15 -12.96 -2.90 9.14
C GLU A 15 -13.74 -1.88 8.32
N LYS A 16 -14.98 -2.20 7.93
CA LYS A 16 -15.84 -1.33 7.11
C LYS A 16 -16.10 0.04 7.77
N GLU A 17 -16.32 0.07 9.09
CA GLU A 17 -16.56 1.32 9.83
C GLU A 17 -15.31 2.20 9.86
N ILE A 18 -14.16 1.58 10.11
CA ILE A 18 -12.87 2.28 10.17
C ILE A 18 -12.48 2.80 8.79
N ILE A 19 -12.64 2.00 7.73
CA ILE A 19 -12.41 2.41 6.33
C ILE A 19 -13.27 3.63 5.98
N ALA A 20 -14.59 3.54 6.18
CA ALA A 20 -15.51 4.66 5.89
C ALA A 20 -15.24 5.93 6.73
N THR A 21 -14.57 5.79 7.88
CA THR A 21 -14.12 6.94 8.68
C THR A 21 -12.81 7.53 8.13
N LEU A 22 -11.85 6.67 7.78
CA LEU A 22 -10.57 7.04 7.20
C LEU A 22 -10.73 7.77 5.86
N GLU A 23 -11.64 7.32 4.99
CA GLU A 23 -11.95 7.95 3.69
C GLU A 23 -12.36 9.43 3.82
N LYS A 24 -12.90 9.84 4.97
CA LYS A 24 -13.36 11.21 5.23
C LYS A 24 -12.25 12.12 5.77
N ILE A 25 -11.08 11.58 6.10
CA ILE A 25 -9.98 12.34 6.66
C ILE A 25 -9.19 13.02 5.54
N GLU A 26 -9.06 14.34 5.62
CA GLU A 26 -8.21 15.09 4.71
C GLU A 26 -6.76 14.57 4.74
N GLY A 27 -6.22 14.27 3.56
CA GLY A 27 -4.88 13.70 3.40
C GLY A 27 -4.86 12.18 3.32
N VAL A 28 -5.94 11.46 3.66
CA VAL A 28 -6.06 10.04 3.30
C VAL A 28 -6.38 9.94 1.81
N LYS A 29 -5.46 9.35 1.05
CA LYS A 29 -5.54 9.25 -0.41
C LYS A 29 -6.33 8.04 -0.86
N GLU A 30 -6.10 6.91 -0.20
CA GLU A 30 -6.86 5.67 -0.34
C GLU A 30 -6.73 4.84 0.94
N VAL A 31 -7.72 3.99 1.17
CA VAL A 31 -7.76 3.08 2.29
C VAL A 31 -8.47 1.81 1.86
N HIS A 32 -7.93 0.67 2.25
CA HIS A 32 -8.36 -0.65 1.79
C HIS A 32 -8.39 -1.64 2.94
N GLY A 33 -9.40 -2.50 2.97
CA GLY A 33 -9.38 -3.73 3.76
C GLY A 33 -8.39 -4.72 3.16
N THR A 34 -7.68 -5.48 3.98
CA THR A 34 -6.66 -6.43 3.49
C THR A 34 -6.77 -7.81 4.11
N LEU A 35 -6.34 -8.83 3.35
CA LEU A 35 -6.08 -10.17 3.87
C LEU A 35 -4.61 -10.30 4.25
N GLY A 36 -4.35 -10.76 5.47
CA GLY A 36 -3.01 -11.10 5.93
C GLY A 36 -2.76 -10.70 7.38
N MET A 37 -1.55 -10.20 7.63
CA MET A 37 -1.12 -9.79 8.98
C MET A 37 -1.74 -8.47 9.45
N TYR A 38 -2.24 -7.67 8.51
CA TYR A 38 -2.92 -6.40 8.78
C TYR A 38 -4.31 -6.45 8.17
N ASP A 39 -5.25 -5.79 8.84
CA ASP A 39 -6.66 -5.79 8.47
C ASP A 39 -6.99 -4.64 7.51
N ILE A 40 -6.24 -3.52 7.61
CA ILE A 40 -6.45 -2.31 6.81
C ILE A 40 -5.09 -1.70 6.44
N ILE A 41 -4.98 -1.17 5.23
CA ILE A 41 -3.90 -0.25 4.82
C ILE A 41 -4.48 1.09 4.38
N ALA A 42 -3.87 2.19 4.83
CA ALA A 42 -4.19 3.54 4.38
C ALA A 42 -2.96 4.25 3.82
N GLN A 43 -3.10 4.85 2.64
CA GLN A 43 -2.11 5.75 2.05
C GLN A 43 -2.46 7.19 2.41
N ILE A 44 -1.49 7.91 2.96
CA ILE A 44 -1.65 9.30 3.42
C ILE A 44 -0.68 10.17 2.62
N GLU A 45 -1.19 11.25 2.06
CA GLU A 45 -0.41 12.26 1.35
C GLU A 45 -0.72 13.65 1.90
N SER A 46 0.33 14.44 2.12
CA SER A 46 0.16 15.82 2.59
C SER A 46 1.30 16.69 2.10
N GLU A 47 1.22 17.98 2.41
CA GLU A 47 2.23 18.98 2.04
C GLU A 47 3.59 18.68 2.68
N ASN A 48 3.60 18.16 3.92
CA ASN A 48 4.81 17.87 4.68
C ASN A 48 4.61 16.69 5.65
N GLU A 49 5.73 16.15 6.17
CA GLU A 49 5.73 15.03 7.10
C GLU A 49 5.07 15.35 8.45
N GLU A 50 5.07 16.62 8.86
CA GLU A 50 4.46 17.03 10.13
C GLU A 50 2.95 16.83 10.09
N LYS A 51 2.28 17.26 9.02
CA LYS A 51 0.85 17.03 8.82
C LYS A 51 0.51 15.53 8.78
N ILE A 52 1.33 14.72 8.10
CA ILE A 52 1.16 13.25 8.12
C ILE A 52 1.27 12.71 9.54
N ARG A 53 2.30 13.11 10.29
CA ARG A 53 2.50 12.70 11.68
C ARG A 53 1.31 13.09 12.55
N GLU A 54 0.74 14.28 12.35
CA GLU A 54 -0.46 14.71 13.06
C GLU A 54 -1.67 13.84 12.73
N ILE A 55 -1.96 13.59 11.45
CA ILE A 55 -3.05 12.69 11.03
C ILE A 55 -2.90 11.32 11.72
N ILE A 56 -1.70 10.75 11.69
CA ILE A 56 -1.44 9.42 12.26
C ILE A 56 -1.60 9.43 13.78
N THR A 57 -0.96 10.37 14.48
CA THR A 57 -0.86 10.33 15.95
C THR A 57 -2.06 10.93 16.67
N LYS A 58 -2.71 11.94 16.07
CA LYS A 58 -3.86 12.63 16.67
C LYS A 58 -5.19 12.05 16.21
N THR A 59 -5.24 11.45 15.02
CA THR A 59 -6.48 10.89 14.46
C THR A 59 -6.41 9.36 14.43
N ILE A 60 -5.56 8.78 13.58
CA ILE A 60 -5.60 7.33 13.31
C ILE A 60 -5.36 6.49 14.56
N ARG A 61 -4.25 6.72 15.27
CA ARG A 61 -3.90 5.96 16.49
C ARG A 61 -4.85 6.17 17.67
N LYS A 62 -5.75 7.16 17.59
CA LYS A 62 -6.77 7.43 18.60
C LYS A 62 -8.15 6.91 18.21
N MET A 63 -8.32 6.41 16.99
CA MET A 63 -9.61 5.85 16.59
C MET A 63 -9.93 4.63 17.45
N PRO A 64 -11.17 4.53 17.96
CA PRO A 64 -11.65 3.33 18.62
C PRO A 64 -11.48 2.10 17.72
N LYS A 65 -11.30 0.93 18.33
CA LYS A 65 -11.19 -0.38 17.66
C LYS A 65 -9.91 -0.59 16.85
N ILE A 66 -9.06 0.42 16.65
CA ILE A 66 -7.68 0.22 16.17
C ILE A 66 -6.84 -0.31 17.33
N ARG A 67 -6.23 -1.48 17.13
CA ARG A 67 -5.39 -2.17 18.13
C ARG A 67 -3.91 -1.82 18.00
N SER A 68 -3.45 -1.72 16.77
CA SER A 68 -2.04 -1.44 16.45
C SER A 68 -1.93 -0.78 15.09
N THR A 69 -0.84 -0.04 14.92
CA THR A 69 -0.48 0.59 13.64
C THR A 69 0.99 0.40 13.37
N MET A 70 1.36 0.17 12.12
CA MET A 70 2.72 0.31 11.60
C MET A 70 2.73 1.39 10.53
N THR A 71 3.71 2.28 10.59
CA THR A 71 3.83 3.40 9.66
C THR A 71 5.09 3.20 8.81
N LEU A 72 4.93 3.27 7.49
CA LEU A 72 5.99 3.28 6.50
C LEU A 72 6.01 4.65 5.85
N THR A 73 7.02 5.47 6.15
CA THR A 73 7.12 6.84 5.60
C THR A 73 7.93 6.79 4.33
N ARG A 74 7.43 7.36 3.23
CA ARG A 74 8.17 7.42 1.96
C ARG A 74 9.46 8.23 2.12
N SER A 75 10.56 7.64 1.70
CA SER A 75 11.84 8.34 1.52
C SER A 75 11.81 9.17 0.23
N GLU A 76 12.37 10.38 0.28
CA GLU A 76 12.51 11.22 -0.92
C GLU A 76 13.38 10.48 -1.95
N SER A 77 12.76 10.07 -3.05
CA SER A 77 13.38 9.29 -4.13
C SER A 77 12.86 9.75 -5.49
N GLU A 78 13.59 9.40 -6.55
CA GLU A 78 13.18 9.66 -7.93
C GLU A 78 11.85 8.96 -8.25
N GLU A 79 10.92 9.68 -8.86
CA GLU A 79 9.63 9.13 -9.29
C GLU A 79 9.83 8.28 -10.56
N PHE A 80 9.98 6.97 -10.39
CA PHE A 80 10.01 6.01 -11.50
C PHE A 80 8.61 5.65 -12.02
N PHE A 81 7.59 5.81 -11.19
CA PHE A 81 6.20 5.48 -11.47
C PHE A 81 5.43 6.77 -11.72
N LYS A 82 5.19 7.10 -12.99
CA LYS A 82 4.29 8.19 -13.36
C LYS A 82 2.85 7.68 -13.26
N THR A 83 1.94 8.55 -12.81
CA THR A 83 0.50 8.26 -12.74
C THR A 83 -0.07 8.04 -14.15
N SER A 84 -0.05 6.79 -14.62
CA SER A 84 -0.71 6.32 -15.84
C SER A 84 -1.16 4.88 -15.57
N GLU A 85 -2.44 4.49 -15.58
CA GLU A 85 -3.68 5.13 -15.99
C GLU A 85 -4.81 4.58 -15.10
N LYS A 86 -5.51 5.46 -14.37
CA LYS A 86 -6.79 5.12 -13.70
C LYS A 86 -7.90 4.75 -14.70
N LEU A 87 -7.64 4.95 -16.00
CA LEU A 87 -8.59 4.83 -17.09
C LEU A 87 -8.83 3.37 -17.53
N ILE A 88 -7.83 2.49 -17.41
CA ILE A 88 -7.91 1.10 -17.90
C ILE A 88 -8.93 0.28 -17.08
N GLY A 89 -8.87 0.38 -15.74
CA GLY A 89 -9.80 -0.34 -14.86
C GLY A 89 -11.26 0.11 -15.02
N MET A 90 -11.49 1.38 -15.34
CA MET A 90 -12.84 1.91 -15.60
C MET A 90 -13.42 1.45 -16.95
N MET A 91 -12.58 1.19 -17.96
CA MET A 91 -13.04 0.81 -19.31
C MET A 91 -13.38 -0.68 -19.45
N LEU A 92 -12.82 -1.55 -18.61
CA LEU A 92 -12.87 -3.00 -18.82
C LEU A 92 -13.91 -3.76 -17.99
N GLY A 93 -14.66 -3.12 -17.09
CA GLY A 93 -15.70 -3.80 -16.30
C GLY A 93 -15.19 -4.98 -15.45
N HIS A 94 -13.88 -5.11 -15.30
CA HIS A 94 -13.24 -6.14 -14.49
C HIS A 94 -12.88 -5.53 -13.14
N ASN A 95 -13.36 -6.15 -12.07
CA ASN A 95 -12.94 -5.87 -10.72
C ASN A 95 -11.48 -6.35 -10.61
N LEU A 96 -10.52 -5.44 -10.71
CA LEU A 96 -9.11 -5.80 -10.73
C LEU A 96 -8.67 -6.30 -9.36
N ALA A 97 -7.86 -7.36 -9.36
CA ALA A 97 -7.24 -7.86 -8.16
C ALA A 97 -6.04 -6.96 -7.81
N GLN A 98 -5.97 -6.50 -6.56
CA GLN A 98 -4.92 -5.57 -6.12
C GLN A 98 -4.25 -6.05 -4.84
N ALA A 99 -2.98 -5.69 -4.67
CA ALA A 99 -2.27 -5.91 -3.42
C ALA A 99 -1.20 -4.86 -3.18
N TYR A 100 -0.87 -4.63 -1.92
CA TYR A 100 0.41 -4.05 -1.54
C TYR A 100 1.41 -5.15 -1.21
N VAL A 101 2.65 -5.01 -1.68
CA VAL A 101 3.78 -5.87 -1.30
C VAL A 101 4.80 -5.01 -0.58
N VAL A 102 5.06 -5.33 0.69
CA VAL A 102 6.14 -4.74 1.47
C VAL A 102 7.34 -5.67 1.44
N ILE A 103 8.52 -5.10 1.25
CA ILE A 103 9.73 -5.81 0.86
C ILE A 103 10.87 -5.42 1.80
N HIS A 104 11.57 -6.46 2.24
CA HIS A 104 12.91 -6.33 2.79
C HIS A 104 13.93 -6.61 1.70
N CYS A 105 14.88 -5.70 1.53
CA CYS A 105 15.99 -5.90 0.61
C CYS A 105 17.32 -5.93 1.34
N ASN A 106 18.34 -6.46 0.66
CA ASN A 106 19.72 -6.37 1.14
C ASN A 106 20.07 -4.90 1.45
N LYS A 107 20.88 -4.69 2.48
CA LYS A 107 21.31 -3.35 2.90
C LYS A 107 21.88 -2.52 1.74
N GLY A 108 21.30 -1.35 1.48
CA GLY A 108 21.75 -0.43 0.42
C GLY A 108 21.18 -0.74 -0.96
N GLU A 109 20.31 -1.74 -1.09
CA GLU A 109 19.69 -2.16 -2.34
C GLU A 109 18.25 -1.63 -2.52
N GLU A 110 17.82 -0.65 -1.72
CA GLU A 110 16.46 -0.10 -1.75
C GLU A 110 16.14 0.54 -3.12
N TYR A 111 17.05 1.37 -3.62
CA TYR A 111 16.92 2.03 -4.93
C TYR A 111 17.03 1.05 -6.11
N PRO A 112 18.03 0.14 -6.18
CA PRO A 112 18.04 -0.94 -7.17
C PRO A 112 16.77 -1.77 -7.17
N THR A 113 16.22 -2.09 -5.99
CA THR A 113 14.95 -2.82 -5.86
C THR A 113 13.79 -2.01 -6.45
N LEU A 114 13.67 -0.73 -6.09
CA LEU A 114 12.67 0.18 -6.66
C LEU A 114 12.75 0.26 -8.19
N LYS A 115 13.98 0.38 -8.73
CA LYS A 115 14.22 0.40 -10.18
C LYS A 115 13.84 -0.92 -10.84
N ASN A 116 14.13 -2.07 -10.22
CA ASN A 116 13.74 -3.36 -10.80
C ASN A 116 12.20 -3.51 -10.83
N LEU A 117 11.51 -3.07 -9.78
CA LEU A 117 10.05 -3.06 -9.72
C LEU A 117 9.43 -2.22 -10.85
N SER A 118 10.08 -1.11 -11.25
CA SER A 118 9.55 -0.23 -12.33
C SER A 118 9.56 -0.88 -13.72
N HIS A 119 10.17 -2.04 -13.88
CA HIS A 119 10.14 -2.81 -15.13
C HIS A 119 9.03 -3.87 -15.15
N ILE A 120 8.26 -4.03 -14.06
CA ILE A 120 7.13 -4.94 -13.97
C ILE A 120 5.84 -4.15 -14.27
N PRO A 121 5.14 -4.40 -15.40
CA PRO A 121 3.99 -3.60 -15.81
C PRO A 121 2.83 -3.55 -14.81
N GLU A 122 2.68 -4.60 -14.00
CA GLU A 122 1.64 -4.73 -13.00
C GLU A 122 1.95 -3.97 -11.71
N VAL A 123 3.19 -3.53 -11.50
CA VAL A 123 3.54 -2.60 -10.43
C VAL A 123 3.13 -1.19 -10.83
N LYS A 124 2.09 -0.67 -10.19
CA LYS A 124 1.50 0.65 -10.51
C LYS A 124 2.12 1.78 -9.71
N GLU A 125 2.65 1.43 -8.54
CA GLU A 125 3.25 2.38 -7.62
C GLU A 125 4.30 1.64 -6.79
N ALA A 126 5.42 2.30 -6.49
CA ALA A 126 6.35 1.80 -5.50
C ALA A 126 7.16 2.94 -4.90
N ASP A 127 7.56 2.76 -3.64
CA ASP A 127 8.27 3.74 -2.85
C ASP A 127 9.33 3.05 -1.99
N VAL A 128 10.52 3.65 -1.90
CA VAL A 128 11.43 3.37 -0.78
C VAL A 128 10.81 3.97 0.48
N VAL A 129 10.78 3.20 1.55
CA VAL A 129 10.16 3.61 2.82
C VAL A 129 11.11 3.46 3.99
N PHE A 130 10.89 4.30 5.00
CA PHE A 130 11.47 4.15 6.31
C PHE A 130 10.48 3.45 7.24
N GLY A 131 10.98 2.46 7.99
CA GLY A 131 10.19 1.73 8.97
C GLY A 131 10.74 0.32 9.15
N PHE A 132 9.82 -0.62 9.36
CA PHE A 132 10.14 -2.05 9.45
C PHE A 132 10.36 -2.70 8.09
N TYR A 133 10.21 -2.00 6.97
CA TYR A 133 10.45 -2.51 5.62
C TYR A 133 11.21 -1.44 4.84
N ASP A 134 11.76 -1.83 3.70
CA ASP A 134 12.66 -1.00 2.91
C ASP A 134 11.97 -0.45 1.66
N VAL A 135 11.08 -1.24 1.05
CA VAL A 135 10.30 -0.86 -0.13
C VAL A 135 8.85 -1.32 0.03
N ILE A 136 7.90 -0.53 -0.46
CA ILE A 136 6.50 -0.92 -0.65
C ILE A 136 6.12 -0.72 -2.10
N CYS A 137 5.31 -1.61 -2.65
CA CYS A 137 4.73 -1.42 -3.98
C CYS A 137 3.27 -1.84 -4.03
N LYS A 138 2.49 -1.16 -4.87
CA LYS A 138 1.11 -1.52 -5.21
C LYS A 138 1.08 -2.21 -6.56
N ILE A 139 0.48 -3.40 -6.60
CA ILE A 139 0.29 -4.19 -7.81
C ILE A 139 -1.17 -4.36 -8.16
N GLU A 140 -1.45 -4.46 -9.45
CA GLU A 140 -2.80 -4.61 -10.00
C GLU A 140 -2.79 -5.61 -11.15
N ALA A 141 -3.73 -6.55 -11.11
CA ALA A 141 -3.87 -7.64 -12.07
C ALA A 141 -5.35 -7.88 -12.43
N THR A 142 -5.58 -8.64 -13.50
CA THR A 142 -6.94 -8.99 -13.97
C THR A 142 -7.68 -9.95 -13.05
N ASP A 143 -6.95 -10.73 -12.25
CA ASP A 143 -7.48 -11.77 -11.37
C ASP A 143 -6.43 -12.16 -10.31
N ASP A 144 -6.90 -12.82 -9.25
CA ASP A 144 -6.06 -13.24 -8.12
C ASP A 144 -4.93 -14.20 -8.52
N LYS A 145 -5.15 -15.02 -9.56
CA LYS A 145 -4.15 -16.00 -9.98
C LYS A 145 -2.97 -15.29 -10.63
N THR A 146 -3.25 -14.31 -11.46
CA THR A 146 -2.26 -13.44 -12.08
C THR A 146 -1.54 -12.62 -11.02
N LEU A 147 -2.26 -12.08 -10.03
CA LEU A 147 -1.68 -11.36 -8.88
C LEU A 147 -0.70 -12.24 -8.06
N GLU A 148 -1.07 -13.49 -7.80
CA GLU A 148 -0.22 -14.49 -7.14
C GLU A 148 1.04 -14.78 -7.96
N ASP A 149 0.90 -14.97 -9.27
CA ASP A 149 2.01 -15.25 -10.18
C ASP A 149 2.99 -14.06 -10.25
N ILE A 150 2.49 -12.83 -10.35
CA ILE A 150 3.33 -11.61 -10.30
C ILE A 150 4.11 -11.56 -8.99
N THR A 151 3.43 -11.80 -7.87
CA THR A 151 4.06 -11.77 -6.54
C THR A 151 5.14 -12.85 -6.42
N THR A 152 4.83 -14.09 -6.78
CA THR A 152 5.69 -15.27 -6.50
C THR A 152 6.76 -15.53 -7.55
N LYS A 153 6.50 -15.18 -8.82
CA LYS A 153 7.38 -15.49 -9.96
C LYS A 153 8.12 -14.26 -10.50
N ALA A 154 7.56 -13.05 -10.35
CA ALA A 154 8.22 -11.82 -10.78
C ALA A 154 8.87 -11.11 -9.59
N ILE A 155 8.07 -10.57 -8.66
CA ILE A 155 8.56 -9.72 -7.56
C ILE A 155 9.52 -10.49 -6.67
N ARG A 156 9.10 -11.60 -6.04
CA ARG A 156 9.94 -12.39 -5.11
C ARG A 156 11.18 -13.04 -5.74
N LYS A 157 11.32 -12.97 -7.06
CA LYS A 157 12.50 -13.47 -7.80
C LYS A 157 13.46 -12.36 -8.21
N LEU A 158 13.12 -11.09 -7.98
CA LEU A 158 14.04 -9.99 -8.19
C LEU A 158 15.29 -10.17 -7.32
N PRO A 159 16.47 -9.76 -7.82
CA PRO A 159 17.67 -9.75 -7.00
C PRO A 159 17.48 -8.81 -5.80
N ASN A 160 18.24 -9.08 -4.75
CA ASN A 160 18.31 -8.29 -3.53
C ASN A 160 17.08 -8.31 -2.62
N ILE A 161 16.01 -9.03 -2.96
CA ILE A 161 14.89 -9.22 -2.04
C ILE A 161 15.21 -10.34 -1.05
N GLU A 162 15.27 -10.00 0.24
CA GLU A 162 15.48 -10.96 1.33
C GLU A 162 14.16 -11.63 1.73
N SER A 163 13.10 -10.82 1.87
CA SER A 163 11.76 -11.30 2.19
C SER A 163 10.69 -10.31 1.76
N SER A 164 9.43 -10.75 1.74
CA SER A 164 8.29 -9.89 1.44
C SER A 164 7.03 -10.36 2.16
N MET A 165 6.10 -9.43 2.38
CA MET A 165 4.73 -9.71 2.80
C MET A 165 3.77 -9.08 1.81
N THR A 166 2.68 -9.79 1.54
CA THR A 166 1.64 -9.36 0.61
C THR A 166 0.36 -9.06 1.40
N LEU A 167 -0.23 -7.90 1.14
CA LEU A 167 -1.51 -7.44 1.65
C LEU A 167 -2.49 -7.42 0.48
N ASN A 168 -3.23 -8.50 0.29
CA ASN A 168 -4.24 -8.57 -0.77
C ASN A 168 -5.42 -7.69 -0.39
N ILE A 169 -5.85 -6.81 -1.29
CA ILE A 169 -6.96 -5.88 -1.05
C ILE A 169 -8.30 -6.62 -1.19
N ILE A 170 -9.24 -6.30 -0.31
CA ILE A 170 -10.61 -6.83 -0.30
C ILE A 170 -11.55 -5.76 -0.86
N ASN A 171 -11.91 -5.89 -2.14
CA ASN A 171 -12.71 -4.89 -2.85
C ASN A 171 -14.14 -4.74 -2.27
N GLU A 172 -14.71 -5.77 -1.62
CA GLU A 172 -16.07 -5.75 -1.04
C GLU A 172 -16.22 -4.92 0.24
N GLN A 173 -15.12 -4.32 0.70
CA GLN A 173 -15.10 -3.41 1.85
C GLN A 173 -14.98 -1.94 1.45
N ASP A 174 -14.80 -1.65 0.16
CA ASP A 174 -14.94 -0.31 -0.37
C ASP A 174 -16.39 0.13 -0.20
N SER A 175 -16.58 1.39 0.17
CA SER A 175 -17.92 1.94 0.34
C SER A 175 -18.66 1.86 -1.00
N ASP A 176 -19.77 1.10 -1.03
CA ASP A 176 -20.70 1.10 -2.17
C ASP A 176 -21.04 2.56 -2.51
N ASN A 177 -20.55 3.06 -3.63
CA ASN A 177 -20.99 4.34 -4.21
C ASN A 177 -22.33 4.15 -4.93
#